data_AF-A0A3D2L0U4-F1
#
_entry.id   AF-A0A3D2L0U4-F1
#
_cell.length_a   1.000
_cell.length_b   1.000
_cell.length_c   1.000
_cell.angle_alpha   90.00
_cell.angle_beta   90.00
_cell.angle_gamma   90.00
#
_symmetry.space_group_name_H-M   'P 1'
#
loop_
_entity.id
_entity.type
_entity.pdbx_description
1 polymer ?
#
loop_
_entity_poly.entity_id
_entity_poly.type
_entity_poly.pdbx_seq_one_letter_code
_entity_poly.pdbx_strand_id
1 'polypeptide(L)'
;FTPTYESTVTQNLWDEGAVMLGKLNMDEFAMGSSNETSRFGNVINPWRRKGDNQGLTPGGSSGGSAASVAADLCLAATASDTGGSIRQPAAFTGTVG
;
A
#
# COMPACT_ATOMS: atom_id res chain seq x y z
N PHE A 1 -8.24 17.07 -3.42
CA PHE A 1 -7.90 17.30 -4.84
C PHE A 1 -8.48 16.16 -5.66
N THR A 2 -9.11 16.47 -6.79
CA THR A 2 -9.61 15.46 -7.73
C THR A 2 -8.84 15.64 -9.03
N PRO A 3 -8.07 14.64 -9.50
CA PRO A 3 -7.30 14.76 -10.73
C PRO A 3 -8.22 14.87 -11.94
N THR A 4 -7.78 15.59 -12.99
CA THR A 4 -8.52 15.79 -14.24
C THR A 4 -8.16 14.78 -15.33
N TYR A 5 -7.15 13.94 -15.08
CA TYR A 5 -6.67 12.89 -15.97
C TYR A 5 -6.18 11.72 -15.14
N GLU A 6 -6.16 10.54 -15.76
CA GLU A 6 -5.69 9.32 -15.14
C GLU A 6 -4.17 9.14 -15.35
N SER A 7 -3.50 8.45 -14.43
CA SER A 7 -2.08 8.13 -14.64
C SER A 7 -1.91 7.12 -15.77
N THR A 8 -0.79 7.17 -16.50
CA THR A 8 -0.54 6.26 -17.63
C THR A 8 -0.61 4.78 -17.20
N VAL A 9 -0.09 4.44 -16.02
CA VAL A 9 -0.10 3.04 -15.55
C VAL A 9 -1.52 2.54 -15.26
N THR A 10 -2.37 3.37 -14.65
CA THR A 10 -3.75 3.00 -14.34
C THR A 10 -4.63 3.02 -15.57
N GLN A 11 -4.39 3.93 -16.53
CA GLN A 11 -5.05 3.90 -17.83
C GLN A 11 -4.73 2.61 -18.60
N ASN A 12 -3.46 2.21 -18.68
CA ASN A 12 -3.08 0.95 -19.33
C ASN A 12 -3.77 -0.27 -18.68
N LEU A 13 -3.88 -0.28 -17.35
CA LEU A 13 -4.58 -1.36 -16.63
C LEU A 13 -6.07 -1.38 -16.97
N TRP A 14 -6.72 -0.22 -17.06
CA TRP A 14 -8.12 -0.12 -17.48
C TRP A 14 -8.34 -0.56 -18.93
N ASP A 15 -7.45 -0.17 -19.84
CA ASP A 15 -7.53 -0.54 -21.25
C ASP A 15 -7.43 -2.07 -21.44
N GLU A 16 -6.70 -2.75 -20.55
CA GLU A 16 -6.58 -4.21 -20.48
C GLU A 16 -7.68 -4.89 -19.62
N GLY A 17 -8.70 -4.14 -19.18
CA GLY A 17 -9.88 -4.66 -18.50
C GLY A 17 -9.73 -4.87 -16.99
N ALA A 18 -8.71 -4.30 -16.35
CA ALA A 18 -8.59 -4.33 -14.89
C ALA A 18 -9.69 -3.51 -14.21
N VAL A 19 -10.09 -3.94 -13.00
CA VAL A 19 -11.06 -3.23 -12.16
C VAL A 19 -10.34 -2.59 -10.98
N MET A 20 -10.55 -1.29 -10.79
CA MET A 20 -9.91 -0.53 -9.71
C MET A 20 -10.84 -0.43 -8.50
N LEU A 21 -10.39 -0.98 -7.36
CA LEU A 21 -11.20 -1.05 -6.14
C LEU A 21 -11.20 0.26 -5.33
N GLY A 22 -10.12 1.04 -5.42
CA GLY A 22 -9.99 2.29 -4.68
C GLY A 22 -8.57 2.81 -4.58
N LYS A 23 -8.39 3.85 -3.78
CA LYS A 23 -7.08 4.44 -3.44
C LYS A 23 -6.65 3.95 -2.07
N LEU A 24 -5.39 3.55 -1.95
CA LEU A 24 -4.83 2.99 -0.73
C LEU A 24 -4.05 4.07 0.03
N ASN A 25 -4.01 3.93 1.36
CA ASN A 25 -3.32 4.87 2.25
C ASN A 25 -1.80 4.71 2.14
N MET A 26 -1.07 5.80 2.39
CA MET A 26 0.39 5.89 2.26
C MET A 26 0.97 6.88 3.29
N ASP A 27 2.28 6.83 3.54
CA ASP A 27 2.96 7.94 4.24
C ASP A 27 2.77 9.25 3.46
N GLU A 28 2.59 10.36 4.18
CA GLU A 28 2.26 11.66 3.63
C GLU A 28 3.34 12.10 2.62
N PHE A 29 2.90 12.46 1.41
CA PHE A 29 3.78 12.76 0.27
C PHE A 29 4.80 11.66 -0.09
N ALA A 30 4.53 10.40 0.28
CA ALA A 30 5.45 9.27 0.13
C ALA A 30 6.71 9.36 1.02
N MET A 31 6.73 10.27 2.00
CA MET A 31 7.89 10.53 2.85
C MET A 31 7.77 9.81 4.18
N GLY A 32 8.08 8.50 4.17
CA GLY A 32 8.10 7.68 5.37
C GLY A 32 8.43 6.22 5.05
N SER A 33 8.67 5.44 6.11
CA SER A 33 9.06 4.03 6.02
C SER A 33 8.24 3.10 6.92
N SER A 34 7.22 3.61 7.63
CA SER A 34 6.38 2.81 8.53
C SER A 34 4.88 2.89 8.26
N ASN A 35 4.42 3.83 7.41
CA ASN A 35 3.01 4.10 7.16
C ASN A 35 2.20 4.53 8.40
N GLU A 36 2.90 5.14 9.35
CA GLU A 36 2.36 5.77 10.56
C GLU A 36 2.28 7.29 10.43
N THR A 37 2.88 7.85 9.37
CA THR A 37 2.81 9.29 9.07
C THR A 37 1.79 9.55 7.98
N SER A 38 0.51 9.34 8.30
CA SER A 38 -0.60 9.62 7.37
C SER A 38 -1.71 10.42 8.03
N ARG A 39 -2.23 11.41 7.29
CA ARG A 39 -3.42 12.16 7.68
C ARG A 39 -4.66 11.27 7.90
N PHE A 40 -4.71 10.10 7.25
CA PHE A 40 -5.83 9.16 7.36
C PHE A 40 -5.66 8.16 8.53
N GLY A 41 -4.61 8.33 9.34
CA GLY A 41 -4.23 7.39 10.40
C GLY A 41 -3.34 6.27 9.89
N ASN A 42 -2.80 5.50 10.83
CA ASN A 42 -1.82 4.45 10.56
C ASN A 42 -2.46 3.31 9.77
N VAL A 43 -1.72 2.75 8.80
CA VAL A 43 -2.08 1.43 8.25
C VAL A 43 -1.54 0.37 9.20
N ILE A 44 -2.36 -0.65 9.45
CA ILE A 44 -2.00 -1.79 10.29
C ILE A 44 -1.74 -3.00 9.40
N ASN A 45 -0.62 -3.67 9.64
CA ASN A 45 -0.28 -4.93 8.99
C ASN A 45 -1.33 -5.99 9.32
N PRO A 46 -1.85 -6.76 8.34
CA PRO A 46 -2.82 -7.82 8.60
C PRO A 46 -2.25 -8.97 9.46
N TRP A 47 -0.92 -9.15 9.46
CA TRP A 47 -0.26 -10.13 10.30
C TRP A 47 -0.20 -9.70 11.77
N ARG A 48 -0.22 -10.69 12.67
CA ARG A 48 -0.11 -10.49 14.11
C ARG A 48 0.97 -11.38 14.70
N ARG A 49 1.68 -10.85 15.71
CA ARG A 49 2.56 -11.67 16.54
C ARG A 49 1.72 -12.61 17.40
N LYS A 50 2.12 -13.87 17.50
CA LYS A 50 1.41 -14.88 18.30
C LYS A 50 1.33 -14.43 19.76
N GLY A 51 0.11 -14.36 20.30
CA GLY A 51 -0.16 -13.96 21.69
C GLY A 51 -0.13 -12.46 21.95
N ASP A 52 -0.10 -11.63 20.90
CA ASP A 52 -0.08 -10.17 21.00
C ASP A 52 -1.22 -9.56 20.16
N ASN A 53 -1.78 -8.46 20.66
CA ASN A 53 -2.85 -7.70 19.99
C ASN A 53 -2.39 -6.34 19.44
N GLN A 54 -1.12 -5.96 19.67
CA GLN A 54 -0.56 -4.74 19.13
C GLN A 54 -0.54 -4.79 17.59
N GLY A 55 -1.01 -3.71 16.96
CA GLY A 55 -0.90 -3.55 15.51
C GLY A 55 0.56 -3.45 15.10
N LEU A 56 0.95 -4.18 14.05
CA LEU A 56 2.29 -4.11 13.50
C LEU A 56 2.32 -3.12 12.34
N THR A 57 3.48 -2.48 12.12
CA THR A 57 3.69 -1.67 10.92
C THR A 57 3.69 -2.56 9.67
N PRO A 58 3.03 -2.14 8.58
CA PRO A 58 3.14 -2.78 7.28
C PRO A 58 4.39 -2.33 6.50
N GLY A 59 5.21 -1.41 7.04
CA GLY A 59 6.23 -0.69 6.30
C GLY A 59 5.64 0.44 5.45
N GLY A 60 6.48 1.34 4.93
CA GLY A 60 6.05 2.51 4.14
C GLY A 60 6.99 2.83 2.97
N SER A 61 6.62 3.76 2.09
CA SER A 61 5.40 4.56 2.12
C SER A 61 4.19 3.87 1.48
N SER A 62 4.34 2.73 0.81
CA SER A 62 3.23 2.00 0.18
C SER A 62 2.60 0.95 1.10
N GLY A 63 2.47 1.26 2.39
CA GLY A 63 1.98 0.31 3.40
C GLY A 63 0.54 -0.14 3.16
N GLY A 64 -0.33 0.76 2.70
CA GLY A 64 -1.71 0.41 2.33
C GLY A 64 -1.79 -0.56 1.15
N SER A 65 -0.91 -0.41 0.16
CA SER A 65 -0.80 -1.31 -0.98
C SER A 65 -0.41 -2.72 -0.55
N ALA A 66 0.68 -2.83 0.21
CA ALA A 66 1.19 -4.12 0.66
C ALA A 66 0.21 -4.82 1.63
N ALA A 67 -0.37 -4.07 2.58
CA ALA A 67 -1.36 -4.61 3.51
C ALA A 67 -2.64 -5.11 2.81
N SER A 68 -3.10 -4.44 1.76
CA SER A 68 -4.32 -4.85 1.03
C SER A 68 -4.11 -6.13 0.23
N VAL A 69 -2.94 -6.28 -0.40
CA VAL A 69 -2.55 -7.52 -1.09
C VAL A 69 -2.38 -8.66 -0.08
N ALA A 70 -1.67 -8.43 1.03
CA ALA A 70 -1.45 -9.45 2.06
C ALA A 70 -2.73 -9.91 2.77
N ALA A 71 -3.76 -9.07 2.80
CA ALA A 71 -5.06 -9.37 3.39
C ALA A 71 -6.07 -9.98 2.39
N ASP A 72 -5.62 -10.33 1.17
CA ASP A 72 -6.46 -10.84 0.08
C ASP A 72 -7.65 -9.92 -0.28
N LEU A 73 -7.49 -8.60 -0.07
CA LEU A 73 -8.51 -7.61 -0.44
C LEU A 73 -8.41 -7.21 -1.93
N CYS A 74 -7.23 -7.36 -2.52
CA CYS A 74 -6.99 -7.17 -3.94
C CYS A 74 -5.91 -8.13 -4.45
N LEU A 75 -5.97 -8.48 -5.74
CA LEU A 75 -4.98 -9.36 -6.38
C LEU A 75 -3.60 -8.70 -6.49
N ALA A 76 -3.57 -7.39 -6.75
CA ALA A 76 -2.38 -6.58 -6.89
C ALA A 76 -2.69 -5.12 -6.54
N ALA A 77 -1.65 -4.32 -6.29
CA ALA A 77 -1.77 -2.89 -6.05
C ALA A 77 -0.63 -2.14 -6.73
N THR A 78 -0.94 -0.98 -7.30
CA THR A 78 0.08 -0.03 -7.75
C THR A 78 0.71 0.69 -6.56
N ALA A 79 1.99 1.03 -6.67
CA ALA A 79 2.77 1.63 -5.59
C ALA A 79 3.95 2.44 -6.15
N SER A 80 4.68 3.18 -5.31
CA SER A 80 5.87 3.95 -5.70
C SER A 80 7.08 3.55 -4.86
N ASP A 81 8.28 3.49 -5.45
CA ASP A 81 9.53 3.18 -4.75
C ASP A 81 10.56 4.30 -4.98
N THR A 82 10.86 5.09 -3.95
CA THR A 82 11.96 6.07 -4.00
C THR A 82 13.20 5.55 -3.28
N GLY A 83 13.03 4.90 -2.13
CA GLY A 83 14.13 4.40 -1.29
C GLY A 83 13.87 3.03 -0.66
N GLY A 84 12.89 2.28 -1.17
CA GLY A 84 12.43 1.02 -0.59
C GLY A 84 10.91 0.92 -0.45
N SER A 85 10.18 1.91 -0.93
CA SER A 85 8.76 2.09 -0.57
C SER A 85 7.79 1.10 -1.19
N ILE A 86 8.25 0.18 -2.06
CA ILE A 86 7.50 -1.03 -2.46
C ILE A 86 8.11 -2.26 -1.78
N ARG A 87 9.43 -2.41 -1.86
CA ARG A 87 10.18 -3.58 -1.38
C ARG A 87 10.08 -3.80 0.13
N GLN A 88 10.22 -2.73 0.91
CA GLN A 88 10.16 -2.82 2.37
C GLN A 88 8.74 -3.19 2.85
N PRO A 89 7.65 -2.53 2.39
CA PRO A 89 6.31 -2.98 2.74
C PRO A 89 5.99 -4.41 2.33
N ALA A 90 6.43 -4.82 1.13
CA ALA A 90 6.24 -6.19 0.65
C ALA A 90 6.93 -7.21 1.57
N ALA A 91 8.18 -6.93 1.97
CA ALA A 91 8.90 -7.77 2.93
C ALA A 91 8.21 -7.85 4.31
N PHE A 92 7.64 -6.74 4.80
CA PHE A 92 6.96 -6.69 6.10
C PHE A 92 5.60 -7.40 6.11
N THR A 93 4.93 -7.43 4.96
CA THR A 93 3.61 -8.04 4.80
C THR A 93 3.65 -9.39 4.11
N GLY A 94 4.84 -9.94 3.84
CA GLY A 94 5.01 -11.27 3.27
C GLY A 94 4.51 -11.41 1.84
N THR A 95 4.51 -10.32 1.06
CA THR A 95 4.12 -10.31 -0.36
C THR A 95 5.33 -10.08 -1.26
N VAL A 96 5.13 -10.19 -2.58
CA VAL A 96 6.14 -9.80 -3.58
C VAL A 96 5.94 -8.33 -3.96
N GLY A 97 7.02 -7.56 -3.99
CA GLY A 97 7.04 -6.14 -4.35
C GLY A 97 8.43 -5.53 -4.26
#